data_AF-A0A0S1XCR4-F1
#
_entry.id   AF-A0A0S1XCR4-F1
#
_cell.length_a   1.000
_cell.length_b   1.000
_cell.length_c   1.000
_cell.angle_alpha   90.00
_cell.angle_beta   90.00
_cell.angle_gamma   90.00
#
_symmetry.space_group_name_H-M   'P 1'
#
loop_
_entity.id
_entity.type
_entity.pdbx_description
1 polymer ?
#
loop_
_entity_poly.entity_id
_entity_poly.type
_entity_poly.pdbx_seq_one_letter_code
_entity_poly.pdbx_strand_id
1 'polypeptide(L)'
;MKRVIKALIISGELLIVVSLALMVTGLAMNDPTSTLGSLMSYETARRAHTIASYLFIPLFYVHTAAGLLVIANRTERLKTEKARRTLVGAWTVLTVLLVVAGFTAFGTGRLVLGSVQATAVLTLEEVAKHSSENDCWVVVENRVYNVTSLIDTHPGGRDAFLEHNQNDYEALQAYYIGTIGEPLSQKTIKKDK
;
A
#
# COMPACT_ATOMS: atom_id res chain seq x y z
N MET A 1 1.72 35.94 13.60
CA MET A 1 3.03 35.29 13.31
C MET A 1 3.44 34.25 14.36
N LYS A 2 3.57 34.57 15.65
CA LYS A 2 4.05 33.60 16.67
C LYS A 2 3.27 32.28 16.72
N ARG A 3 1.94 32.31 16.62
CA ARG A 3 1.09 31.09 16.56
C ARG A 3 1.31 30.24 15.31
N VAL A 4 1.52 30.88 14.15
CA VAL A 4 1.77 30.18 12.86
C VAL A 4 3.14 29.51 12.86
N ILE A 5 4.16 30.18 13.40
CA ILE A 5 5.51 29.61 13.52
C ILE A 5 5.51 28.42 14.48
N LYS A 6 4.81 28.51 15.62
CA LYS A 6 4.64 27.37 16.54
C LYS A 6 3.94 26.19 15.86
N ALA A 7 2.87 26.44 15.11
CA ALA A 7 2.17 25.39 14.37
C ALA A 7 3.06 24.75 13.27
N LEU A 8 3.89 25.56 12.59
CA LEU A 8 4.84 25.08 11.58
C LEU A 8 5.92 24.17 12.19
N ILE A 9 6.45 24.53 13.36
CA ILE A 9 7.44 23.71 14.08
C ILE A 9 6.80 22.38 14.49
N ILE A 10 5.64 22.42 15.16
CA ILE A 10 4.97 21.20 15.66
C ILE A 10 4.58 20.27 14.50
N SER A 11 3.98 20.81 13.44
CA SER A 11 3.61 20.00 12.26
C SER A 11 4.83 19.46 11.52
N GLY A 12 5.95 20.20 11.51
CA GLY A 12 7.20 19.78 10.91
C GLY A 12 7.86 18.63 11.68
N GLU A 13 7.95 18.74 13.01
CA GLU A 13 8.45 17.65 13.87
C GLU A 13 7.60 16.39 13.70
N LEU A 14 6.28 16.53 13.68
CA LEU A 14 5.37 15.40 13.50
C LEU A 14 5.49 14.77 12.09
N LEU A 15 5.72 15.57 11.05
CA LEU A 15 6.01 15.06 9.71
C LEU A 15 7.27 14.21 9.67
N ILE A 16 8.33 14.63 10.35
CA ILE A 16 9.59 13.87 10.43
C ILE A 16 9.33 12.53 11.10
N VAL A 17 8.63 12.53 12.24
CA VAL A 17 8.29 11.30 12.97
C VAL A 17 7.45 10.35 12.10
N VAL A 18 6.41 10.85 11.45
CA VAL A 18 5.54 10.04 10.58
C VAL A 18 6.30 9.52 9.36
N SER A 19 7.19 10.31 8.76
CA SER A 19 8.02 9.87 7.64
C SER A 19 9.00 8.78 8.04
N LEU A 20 9.64 8.91 9.21
CA LEU A 20 10.50 7.86 9.76
C LEU A 20 9.72 6.58 10.03
N ALA A 21 8.50 6.69 10.57
CA ALA A 21 7.63 5.53 10.77
C ALA A 21 7.26 4.85 9.45
N LEU A 22 6.92 5.62 8.39
CA LEU A 22 6.68 5.09 7.05
C LEU A 22 7.90 4.37 6.48
N MET A 23 9.10 4.94 6.68
CA MET A 23 10.35 4.35 6.22
C MET A 23 10.66 3.05 6.95
N VAL A 24 10.61 3.03 8.27
CA VAL A 24 10.89 1.84 9.10
C VAL A 24 9.88 0.73 8.83
N THR A 25 8.59 1.06 8.79
CA THR A 25 7.54 0.07 8.48
C THR A 25 7.66 -0.44 7.05
N GLY A 26 7.98 0.42 6.08
CA GLY A 26 8.20 0.02 4.69
C GLY A 26 9.41 -0.92 4.53
N LEU A 27 10.51 -0.64 5.21
CA LEU A 27 11.69 -1.52 5.22
C LEU A 27 11.38 -2.86 5.87
N ALA A 28 10.63 -2.88 6.98
CA ALA A 28 10.22 -4.11 7.65
C ALA A 28 9.28 -4.98 6.78
N MET A 29 8.54 -4.39 5.86
CA MET A 29 7.67 -5.12 4.93
C MET A 29 8.41 -5.70 3.71
N ASN A 30 9.64 -5.24 3.44
CA ASN A 30 10.40 -5.65 2.25
C ASN A 30 11.16 -6.96 2.44
N ASP A 31 11.63 -7.24 3.66
CA ASP A 31 12.33 -8.48 3.97
C ASP A 31 12.06 -8.91 5.43
N PRO A 32 11.26 -9.96 5.66
CA PRO A 32 10.95 -10.46 7.00
C PRO A 32 12.16 -11.09 7.71
N THR A 33 13.21 -11.49 6.98
CA THR A 33 14.42 -12.09 7.54
C THR A 33 15.45 -11.05 8.01
N SER A 34 15.27 -9.80 7.59
CA SER A 34 16.06 -8.67 8.10
C SER A 34 15.87 -8.50 9.60
N THR A 35 16.87 -7.94 10.29
CA THR A 35 16.78 -7.61 11.72
C THR A 35 15.61 -6.67 12.05
N LEU A 36 15.10 -5.93 11.06
CA LEU A 36 13.93 -5.07 11.20
C LEU A 36 12.61 -5.85 11.04
N GLY A 37 12.58 -6.84 10.13
CA GLY A 37 11.44 -7.74 9.93
C GLY A 37 11.19 -8.66 11.13
N SER A 38 12.24 -9.04 11.85
CA SER A 38 12.10 -9.82 13.11
C SER A 38 11.56 -9.00 14.28
N LEU A 39 11.65 -7.66 14.25
CA LEU A 39 11.13 -6.77 15.29
C LEU A 39 9.61 -6.54 15.18
N MET A 40 9.01 -6.70 14.00
CA MET A 40 7.61 -6.35 13.76
C MET A 40 6.99 -7.24 12.69
N SER A 41 5.87 -7.91 13.02
CA SER A 41 5.16 -8.76 12.04
C SER A 41 4.69 -7.98 10.82
N TYR A 42 4.62 -8.64 9.66
CA TYR A 42 4.14 -8.04 8.41
C TYR A 42 2.77 -7.36 8.58
N GLU A 43 1.83 -8.00 9.27
CA GLU A 43 0.49 -7.42 9.50
C GLU A 43 0.54 -6.15 10.35
N THR A 44 1.39 -6.13 11.38
CA THR A 44 1.59 -4.94 12.22
C THR A 44 2.24 -3.82 11.41
N ALA A 45 3.27 -4.14 10.62
CA ALA A 45 3.96 -3.22 9.75
C ALA A 45 3.00 -2.61 8.71
N ARG A 46 2.16 -3.46 8.07
CA ARG A 46 1.15 -3.02 7.10
C ARG A 46 0.14 -2.07 7.72
N ARG A 47 -0.40 -2.40 8.90
CA ARG A 47 -1.35 -1.55 9.63
C ARG A 47 -0.70 -0.22 9.99
N ALA A 48 0.51 -0.24 10.54
CA ALA A 48 1.25 0.97 10.90
C ALA A 48 1.55 1.84 9.68
N HIS A 49 2.01 1.26 8.57
CA HIS A 49 2.30 1.96 7.33
C HIS A 49 1.04 2.62 6.74
N THR A 50 -0.09 1.90 6.77
CA THR A 50 -1.38 2.39 6.29
C THR A 50 -1.86 3.58 7.13
N ILE A 51 -1.83 3.46 8.46
CA ILE A 51 -2.23 4.54 9.37
C ILE A 51 -1.31 5.76 9.23
N ALA A 52 0.01 5.54 9.16
CA ALA A 52 0.97 6.61 9.00
C ALA A 52 0.75 7.39 7.68
N SER A 53 0.33 6.71 6.62
CA SER A 53 -0.02 7.34 5.34
C SER A 53 -1.23 8.28 5.48
N TYR A 54 -2.26 7.88 6.22
CA TYR A 54 -3.43 8.71 6.49
C TYR A 54 -3.12 9.93 7.37
N LEU A 55 -2.10 9.85 8.23
CA LEU A 55 -1.63 10.98 9.03
C LEU A 55 -0.71 11.91 8.23
N PHE A 56 0.08 11.37 7.31
CA PHE A 56 1.06 12.12 6.52
C PHE A 56 0.39 13.17 5.63
N ILE A 57 -0.68 12.81 4.92
CA ILE A 57 -1.38 13.71 3.98
C ILE A 57 -1.87 15.02 4.64
N PRO A 58 -2.68 14.98 5.73
CA PRO A 58 -3.13 16.21 6.38
C PRO A 58 -1.99 17.01 7.03
N LEU A 59 -0.97 16.34 7.57
CA LEU A 59 0.20 17.02 8.15
C LEU A 59 1.02 17.76 7.10
N PHE A 60 1.25 17.11 5.96
CA PHE A 60 1.96 17.69 4.83
C PHE A 60 1.22 18.91 4.29
N TYR A 61 -0.10 18.81 4.17
CA TYR A 61 -0.94 19.93 3.78
C TYR A 61 -0.83 21.12 4.75
N VAL A 62 -0.96 20.89 6.06
CA VAL A 62 -0.87 21.97 7.06
C VAL A 62 0.52 22.62 7.08
N HIS A 63 1.57 21.82 7.00
CA HIS A 63 2.95 22.30 7.04
C HIS A 63 3.29 23.17 5.80
N THR A 64 2.95 22.69 4.60
CA THR A 64 3.14 23.43 3.35
C THR A 64 2.30 24.70 3.29
N ALA A 65 1.04 24.65 3.75
CA ALA A 65 0.18 25.83 3.84
C ALA A 65 0.74 26.87 4.84
N ALA A 66 1.24 26.44 6.00
CA ALA A 66 1.87 27.33 6.97
C ALA A 66 3.17 27.95 6.42
N GLY A 67 3.99 27.18 5.68
CA GLY A 67 5.17 27.68 4.99
C GLY A 67 4.82 28.75 3.93
N LEU A 68 3.81 28.48 3.10
CA LEU A 68 3.28 29.43 2.12
C LEU A 68 2.81 30.74 2.77
N LEU A 69 2.13 30.66 3.92
CA LEU A 69 1.70 31.84 4.66
C LEU A 69 2.87 32.65 5.23
N VAL A 70 3.94 31.99 5.70
CA VAL A 70 5.16 32.68 6.14
C VAL A 70 5.83 33.42 4.97
N ILE A 71 5.92 32.77 3.81
CA ILE A 71 6.48 33.38 2.59
C ILE A 71 5.62 34.58 2.15
N ALA A 72 4.30 34.41 2.07
CA ALA A 72 3.39 35.48 1.71
C ALA A 72 3.51 36.69 2.63
N ASN A 73 3.75 36.48 3.93
CA ASN A 73 3.94 37.57 4.88
C ASN A 73 5.28 38.32 4.72
N ARG A 74 6.27 37.69 4.07
CA ARG A 74 7.56 38.33 3.73
C ARG A 74 7.50 39.11 2.42
N THR A 75 6.50 38.86 1.57
CA THR A 75 6.35 39.51 0.28
C THR A 75 5.31 40.62 0.34
N GLU A 76 5.73 41.88 0.18
CA GLU A 76 4.83 43.07 0.23
C GLU A 76 3.60 42.93 -0.66
N ARG A 77 3.75 42.38 -1.87
CA ARG A 77 2.66 42.16 -2.84
C ARG A 77 1.61 41.14 -2.39
N LEU A 78 1.93 40.27 -1.44
CA LEU A 78 1.06 39.18 -0.97
C LEU A 78 0.46 39.44 0.42
N LYS A 79 0.71 40.62 1.01
CA LYS A 79 0.15 41.01 2.31
C LYS A 79 -1.36 41.24 2.28
N THR A 80 -1.92 41.52 1.11
CA THR A 80 -3.37 41.71 0.93
C THR A 80 -4.13 40.44 1.29
N GLU A 81 -5.18 40.55 2.12
CA GLU A 81 -6.06 39.43 2.52
C GLU A 81 -6.57 38.64 1.31
N LYS A 82 -6.99 39.34 0.25
CA LYS A 82 -7.45 38.71 -1.00
C LYS A 82 -6.35 37.86 -1.64
N ALA A 83 -5.12 38.36 -1.74
CA ALA A 83 -3.99 37.63 -2.32
C ALA A 83 -3.64 36.38 -1.50
N ARG A 84 -3.65 36.50 -0.16
CA ARG A 84 -3.40 35.39 0.75
C ARG A 84 -4.45 34.29 0.63
N ARG A 85 -5.74 34.66 0.56
CA ARG A 85 -6.84 33.71 0.37
C ARG A 85 -6.76 33.02 -0.98
N THR A 86 -6.45 33.75 -2.05
CA THR A 86 -6.26 33.15 -3.38
C THR A 86 -5.09 32.18 -3.40
N LEU A 87 -3.97 32.51 -2.75
CA LEU A 87 -2.78 31.66 -2.72
C LEU A 87 -3.04 30.35 -1.94
N VAL A 88 -3.64 30.45 -0.74
CA VAL A 88 -4.00 29.24 0.02
C VAL A 88 -5.08 28.45 -0.70
N GLY A 89 -6.10 29.10 -1.27
CA GLY A 89 -7.15 28.43 -2.04
C GLY A 89 -6.63 27.71 -3.29
N ALA A 90 -5.67 28.30 -4.00
CA ALA A 90 -5.02 27.65 -5.14
C ALA A 90 -4.25 26.39 -4.68
N TRP A 91 -3.52 26.49 -3.55
CA TRP A 91 -2.84 25.35 -2.95
C TRP A 91 -3.82 24.25 -2.51
N THR A 92 -4.95 24.61 -1.88
CA THR A 92 -5.96 23.63 -1.46
C THR A 92 -6.53 22.87 -2.66
N VAL A 93 -6.90 23.59 -3.73
CA VAL A 93 -7.41 22.98 -4.96
C VAL A 93 -6.37 22.04 -5.57
N LEU A 94 -5.11 22.46 -5.67
CA LEU A 94 -4.04 21.62 -6.19
C LEU A 94 -3.87 20.33 -5.37
N THR A 95 -3.86 20.44 -4.04
CA THR A 95 -3.69 19.27 -3.16
C THR A 95 -4.87 18.30 -3.28
N VAL A 96 -6.11 18.80 -3.37
CA VAL A 96 -7.29 17.96 -3.60
C VAL A 96 -7.22 17.27 -4.95
N LEU A 97 -6.81 17.98 -6.00
CA LEU A 97 -6.63 17.40 -7.34
C LEU A 97 -5.58 16.28 -7.34
N LEU A 98 -4.46 16.45 -6.65
CA LEU A 98 -3.42 15.42 -6.54
C LEU A 98 -3.91 14.19 -5.76
N VAL A 99 -4.65 14.39 -4.66
CA VAL A 99 -5.23 13.28 -3.88
C VAL A 99 -6.25 12.51 -4.72
N VAL A 100 -7.15 13.22 -5.42
CA VAL A 100 -8.14 12.60 -6.32
C VAL A 100 -7.45 11.87 -7.47
N ALA A 101 -6.45 12.50 -8.10
CA ALA A 101 -5.67 11.89 -9.17
C ALA A 101 -4.96 10.61 -8.69
N GLY A 102 -4.36 10.63 -7.51
CA GLY A 102 -3.76 9.45 -6.87
C GLY A 102 -4.78 8.33 -6.66
N PHE A 103 -5.99 8.65 -6.19
CA PHE A 103 -7.09 7.69 -6.06
C PHE A 103 -7.52 7.12 -7.42
N THR A 104 -7.60 7.94 -8.47
CA THR A 104 -8.01 7.45 -9.81
C THR A 104 -6.91 6.64 -10.51
N ALA A 105 -5.65 7.04 -10.36
CA ALA A 105 -4.51 6.43 -11.04
C ALA A 105 -4.06 5.11 -10.39
N PHE A 106 -4.27 4.95 -9.07
CA PHE A 106 -3.89 3.74 -8.33
C PHE A 106 -5.09 2.92 -7.84
N GLY A 107 -6.31 3.45 -7.88
CA GLY A 107 -7.51 2.87 -7.25
C GLY A 107 -8.63 2.44 -8.18
N THR A 108 -8.40 2.34 -9.50
CA THR A 108 -9.32 1.61 -10.38
C THR A 108 -8.61 0.43 -11.00
N GLY A 109 -8.54 -0.67 -10.24
CA GLY A 109 -8.58 -1.97 -10.89
C GLY A 109 -9.74 -1.93 -11.87
N ARG A 110 -9.46 -2.15 -13.16
CA ARG A 110 -10.48 -2.22 -14.23
C ARG A 110 -11.68 -2.98 -13.66
N LEU A 111 -12.87 -2.37 -13.69
CA LEU A 111 -14.11 -3.11 -13.50
C LEU A 111 -14.22 -4.09 -14.67
N VAL A 112 -13.60 -5.26 -14.51
CA VAL A 112 -13.88 -6.41 -15.35
C VAL A 112 -15.30 -6.82 -14.96
N LEU A 113 -16.27 -6.44 -15.77
CA LEU A 113 -17.60 -7.06 -15.77
C LEU A 113 -17.41 -8.51 -16.26
N GLY A 114 -16.82 -9.33 -15.41
CA GLY A 114 -16.60 -10.75 -15.64
C GLY A 114 -17.93 -11.47 -15.50
N SER A 115 -18.39 -12.05 -16.60
CA SER A 115 -19.48 -13.03 -16.58
C SER A 115 -19.17 -14.12 -15.57
N VAL A 116 -20.13 -14.42 -14.70
CA VAL A 116 -20.05 -15.55 -13.77
C VAL A 116 -20.02 -16.84 -14.59
N GLN A 117 -18.83 -17.38 -14.83
CA GLN A 117 -18.63 -18.71 -15.42
C GLN A 117 -18.46 -19.75 -14.30
N ALA A 118 -18.94 -20.96 -14.56
CA ALA A 118 -19.00 -22.07 -13.61
C ALA A 118 -17.66 -22.32 -12.87
N THR A 119 -17.75 -22.42 -11.54
CA THR A 119 -16.61 -22.67 -10.65
C THR A 119 -16.15 -24.13 -10.76
N ALA A 120 -14.98 -24.35 -11.34
CA ALA A 120 -14.29 -25.64 -11.27
C ALA A 120 -13.67 -25.81 -9.88
N VAL A 121 -13.76 -27.03 -9.37
CA VAL A 121 -13.18 -27.43 -8.09
C VAL A 121 -11.77 -27.95 -8.35
N LEU A 122 -10.78 -27.43 -7.63
CA LEU A 122 -9.39 -27.88 -7.73
C LEU A 122 -8.91 -28.49 -6.41
N THR A 123 -8.06 -29.50 -6.50
CA THR A 123 -7.32 -30.06 -5.36
C THR A 123 -5.99 -29.31 -5.19
N LEU A 124 -5.44 -29.30 -3.98
CA LEU A 124 -4.13 -28.69 -3.72
C LEU A 124 -3.01 -29.37 -4.54
N GLU A 125 -3.10 -30.68 -4.72
CA GLU A 125 -2.20 -31.46 -5.56
C GLU A 125 -2.21 -31.01 -7.03
N GLU A 126 -3.37 -30.59 -7.54
CA GLU A 126 -3.48 -30.06 -8.89
C GLU A 126 -2.87 -28.66 -8.98
N VAL A 127 -3.16 -27.80 -8.01
CA VAL A 127 -2.59 -26.44 -7.96
C VAL A 127 -1.07 -26.48 -7.84
N ALA A 128 -0.52 -27.43 -7.08
CA ALA A 128 0.92 -27.60 -6.88
C ALA A 128 1.69 -27.94 -8.17
N LYS A 129 1.03 -28.41 -9.23
CA LYS A 129 1.67 -28.67 -10.53
C LYS A 129 1.99 -27.37 -11.29
N HIS A 130 1.34 -26.27 -10.92
CA HIS A 130 1.46 -24.97 -11.56
C HIS A 130 2.39 -24.06 -10.74
N SER A 131 3.66 -24.44 -10.63
CA SER A 131 4.69 -23.77 -9.81
C SER A 131 5.86 -23.19 -10.63
N SER A 132 5.70 -23.06 -11.94
CA SER A 132 6.76 -22.56 -12.82
C SER A 132 6.49 -21.13 -13.27
N GLU A 133 7.52 -20.39 -13.67
CA GLU A 133 7.38 -18.99 -14.07
C GLU A 133 6.43 -18.78 -15.27
N ASN A 134 6.38 -19.75 -16.18
CA ASN A 134 5.51 -19.72 -17.34
C ASN A 134 4.14 -20.40 -17.08
N ASP A 135 3.92 -20.90 -15.86
CA ASP A 135 2.69 -21.55 -15.42
C ASP A 135 2.63 -21.56 -13.88
N CYS A 136 2.18 -20.43 -13.31
CA CYS A 136 2.20 -20.16 -11.87
C CYS A 136 0.80 -19.85 -11.34
N TRP A 137 0.32 -20.67 -10.40
CA TRP A 137 -0.96 -20.47 -9.72
C TRP A 137 -0.73 -20.23 -8.23
N VAL A 138 -1.56 -19.36 -7.64
CA VAL A 138 -1.49 -19.00 -6.22
C VAL A 138 -2.86 -19.19 -5.58
N VAL A 139 -2.87 -19.64 -4.33
CA VAL A 139 -4.09 -19.77 -3.53
C VAL A 139 -4.19 -18.58 -2.56
N VAL A 140 -5.28 -17.82 -2.65
CA VAL A 140 -5.59 -16.72 -1.73
C VAL A 140 -7.02 -16.90 -1.24
N GLU A 141 -7.24 -16.93 0.08
CA GLU A 141 -8.57 -17.09 0.69
C GLU A 141 -9.40 -18.26 0.10
N ASN A 142 -8.79 -19.45 -0.04
CA ASN A 142 -9.43 -20.65 -0.61
C ASN A 142 -9.90 -20.47 -2.07
N ARG A 143 -9.31 -19.53 -2.81
CA ARG A 143 -9.50 -19.37 -4.25
C ARG A 143 -8.17 -19.53 -4.97
N VAL A 144 -8.21 -20.17 -6.14
CA VAL A 144 -7.02 -20.41 -6.97
C VAL A 144 -6.99 -19.39 -8.09
N TYR A 145 -5.91 -18.62 -8.17
CA TYR A 145 -5.66 -17.61 -9.19
C TYR A 145 -4.51 -18.03 -10.10
N ASN A 146 -4.67 -17.88 -11.42
CA ASN A 146 -3.55 -18.00 -12.34
C ASN A 146 -2.85 -16.64 -12.44
N VAL A 147 -1.63 -16.55 -11.92
CA VAL A 147 -0.86 -15.30 -11.85
C VAL A 147 0.26 -15.24 -12.89
N THR A 148 0.32 -16.20 -13.81
CA THR A 148 1.38 -16.31 -14.83
C THR A 148 1.62 -14.99 -15.57
N SER A 149 0.55 -14.32 -16.01
CA SER A 149 0.66 -13.03 -16.72
C SER A 149 0.97 -11.84 -15.82
N LEU A 150 0.88 -12.01 -14.49
CA LEU A 150 1.11 -10.95 -13.52
C LEU A 150 2.56 -10.90 -13.03
N ILE A 151 3.30 -12.00 -13.19
CA ILE A 151 4.71 -12.13 -12.74
C ILE A 151 5.57 -10.99 -13.29
N ASP A 152 5.49 -10.71 -14.59
CA ASP A 152 6.30 -9.66 -15.23
C ASP A 152 5.86 -8.22 -14.88
N THR A 153 4.63 -8.07 -14.36
CA THR A 153 4.07 -6.76 -13.99
C THR A 153 4.16 -6.46 -12.50
N HIS A 154 4.67 -7.42 -11.70
CA HIS A 154 4.71 -7.27 -10.26
C HIS A 154 5.80 -6.27 -9.84
N PRO A 155 5.48 -5.22 -9.04
CA PRO A 155 6.44 -4.20 -8.63
C PRO A 155 7.66 -4.72 -7.86
N GLY A 156 7.54 -5.91 -7.24
CA GLY A 156 8.63 -6.61 -6.55
C GLY A 156 9.53 -7.45 -7.45
N GLY A 157 9.31 -7.45 -8.77
CA GLY A 157 10.07 -8.26 -9.72
C GLY A 157 9.66 -9.74 -9.73
N ARG A 158 10.28 -10.50 -10.65
CA ARG A 158 10.03 -11.95 -10.88
C ARG A 158 10.47 -12.80 -9.69
N ASP A 159 11.52 -12.35 -9.00
CA ASP A 159 12.13 -13.05 -7.86
C ASP A 159 11.16 -13.22 -6.68
N ALA A 160 10.20 -12.29 -6.52
CA ALA A 160 9.15 -12.38 -5.49
C ALA A 160 8.28 -13.64 -5.61
N PHE A 161 8.17 -14.22 -6.81
CA PHE A 161 7.49 -15.50 -7.04
C PHE A 161 8.47 -16.67 -7.06
N LEU A 162 9.69 -16.49 -7.58
CA LEU A 162 10.67 -17.56 -7.78
C LEU A 162 11.36 -18.02 -6.49
N GLU A 163 11.61 -17.13 -5.53
CA GLU A 163 12.24 -17.46 -4.25
C GLU A 163 11.38 -18.43 -3.41
N HIS A 164 10.08 -18.51 -3.72
CA HIS A 164 9.09 -19.36 -3.07
C HIS A 164 8.72 -20.64 -3.88
N ASN A 165 9.33 -20.87 -5.04
CA ASN A 165 8.95 -21.97 -5.95
C ASN A 165 9.78 -23.25 -5.79
N GLN A 166 10.92 -23.22 -5.11
CA GLN A 166 11.91 -24.30 -5.21
C GLN A 166 11.81 -25.40 -4.16
N ASN A 167 11.04 -25.18 -3.10
CA ASN A 167 10.48 -26.21 -2.26
C ASN A 167 9.13 -25.67 -1.76
N ASP A 168 8.29 -26.53 -1.19
CA ASP A 168 7.27 -26.12 -0.24
C ASP A 168 5.82 -26.05 -0.74
N TYR A 169 5.11 -27.15 -0.45
CA TYR A 169 3.74 -27.06 0.05
C TYR A 169 3.59 -26.01 1.20
N GLU A 170 4.67 -25.64 1.89
CA GLU A 170 4.77 -24.57 2.90
C GLU A 170 4.84 -23.14 2.30
N ALA A 171 5.26 -22.94 1.03
CA ALA A 171 5.22 -21.62 0.38
C ALA A 171 3.77 -21.23 0.03
N LEU A 172 2.93 -22.22 -0.30
CA LEU A 172 1.48 -22.06 -0.37
C LEU A 172 0.87 -21.72 1.00
N GLN A 173 1.50 -22.11 2.12
CA GLN A 173 1.12 -21.67 3.46
C GLN A 173 1.53 -20.22 3.74
N ALA A 174 2.65 -19.73 3.19
CA ALA A 174 3.07 -18.34 3.35
C ALA A 174 2.13 -17.33 2.66
N TYR A 175 1.46 -17.73 1.56
CA TYR A 175 0.37 -16.97 0.93
C TYR A 175 -1.01 -17.19 1.57
N TYR A 176 -1.11 -18.09 2.54
CA TYR A 176 -2.33 -18.36 3.27
C TYR A 176 -2.58 -17.25 4.30
N ILE A 177 -3.44 -16.29 3.96
CA ILE A 177 -3.98 -15.33 4.93
C ILE A 177 -5.07 -16.06 5.74
N GLY A 178 -4.66 -16.91 6.69
CA GLY A 178 -5.54 -17.69 7.57
C GLY A 178 -4.77 -18.70 8.44
N THR A 179 -5.29 -19.03 9.63
CA THR A 179 -4.64 -19.94 10.59
C THR A 179 -4.66 -21.41 10.13
N ILE A 180 -3.50 -22.05 10.13
CA ILE A 180 -3.32 -23.48 9.82
C ILE A 180 -3.60 -24.30 11.10
N GLY A 181 -4.48 -25.29 11.04
CA GLY A 181 -4.72 -26.19 12.18
C GLY A 181 -6.06 -26.93 12.22
N GLU A 182 -7.07 -26.52 11.44
CA GLU A 182 -8.30 -27.32 11.31
C GLU A 182 -8.17 -28.24 10.07
N PRO A 183 -8.33 -29.58 10.24
CA PRO A 183 -8.32 -30.49 9.12
C PRO A 183 -9.55 -30.19 8.26
N LEU A 184 -9.36 -29.50 7.15
CA LEU A 184 -10.37 -29.43 6.11
C LEU A 184 -10.47 -30.82 5.48
N SER A 185 -11.27 -31.69 6.09
CA SER A 185 -11.78 -32.89 5.47
C SER A 185 -12.25 -32.53 4.07
N GLN A 186 -11.54 -33.00 3.05
CA GLN A 186 -11.92 -32.97 1.63
C GLN A 186 -12.95 -31.88 1.28
N LYS A 187 -12.54 -30.61 1.29
CA LYS A 187 -13.43 -29.53 0.85
C LYS A 187 -12.76 -28.70 -0.22
N THR A 188 -12.75 -29.30 -1.42
CA THR A 188 -13.17 -28.65 -2.67
C THR A 188 -12.89 -27.14 -2.72
N ILE A 189 -11.71 -26.76 -3.21
CA ILE A 189 -11.26 -25.37 -3.34
C ILE A 189 -11.81 -24.83 -4.67
N LYS A 190 -12.47 -23.67 -4.64
CA LYS A 190 -13.11 -23.06 -5.81
C LYS A 190 -12.09 -22.23 -6.60
N LYS A 191 -11.98 -22.45 -7.91
CA LYS A 191 -11.14 -21.64 -8.80
C LYS A 191 -11.87 -20.33 -9.17
N ASP A 192 -11.25 -19.18 -8.93
CA ASP A 192 -11.69 -17.90 -9.46
C ASP A 192 -10.67 -17.41 -10.49
N LYS A 193 -11.15 -17.05 -11.69
CA LYS A 193 -10.31 -16.54 -12.78
C LYS A 193 -9.93 -15.08 -12.54
#